data_AF-A0A4Q2ZBK6-F1
#
_entry.id   AF-A0A4Q2ZBK6-F1
#
_cell.length_a   1.000
_cell.length_b   1.000
_cell.length_c   1.000
_cell.angle_alpha   90.00
_cell.angle_beta   90.00
_cell.angle_gamma   90.00
#
_symmetry.space_group_name_H-M   'P 1'
#
loop_
_entity.id
_entity.type
_entity.pdbx_description
1 polymer ?
#
loop_
_entity_poly.entity_id
_entity_poly.type
_entity_poly.pdbx_seq_one_letter_code
_entity_poly.pdbx_strand_id
1 'polypeptide(L)'
;METKPSDEAVPAGQENAAAAAKKPDAKSEWRDLGLFLLKLAAIVFVVRSFIFSPFSIPSESMLPRLLIGDYLFITKWNYGYSRHSLPWSLPLIPGRIFASDPARGDVVVFKAPPADNTDWIKRVIGLPGDTVQMVQGQLVLNGKAIPKQQVADFELPITPNFQKCEANFLTAGPNGAVCRIPRFRETLPNGKSYDVLDLGPRPQDDTQIFTVPAGHVFLMGDNRDNSTDSRFSHAENG
;
A
#
# COMPACT_ATOMS: atom_id res chain seq x y z
N MET A 1 62.96 -2.83 86.93
CA MET A 1 61.58 -3.32 86.84
C MET A 1 60.85 -2.45 85.83
N GLU A 2 60.30 -2.89 84.71
CA GLU A 2 60.27 -4.19 84.04
C GLU A 2 59.72 -3.98 82.60
N THR A 3 60.34 -4.65 81.62
CA THR A 3 59.82 -5.23 80.35
C THR A 3 58.96 -4.47 79.29
N LYS A 4 59.47 -4.53 78.03
CA LYS A 4 58.86 -4.43 76.66
C LYS A 4 57.69 -5.47 76.47
N PRO A 5 56.89 -5.58 75.35
CA PRO A 5 56.96 -4.96 73.99
C PRO A 5 55.65 -4.68 73.17
N SER A 6 55.84 -4.05 71.98
CA SER A 6 55.24 -4.23 70.62
C SER A 6 53.73 -4.13 70.26
N ASP A 7 53.51 -3.35 69.18
CA ASP A 7 52.67 -3.53 67.98
C ASP A 7 51.16 -3.16 67.88
N GLU A 8 50.88 -2.62 66.67
CA GLU A 8 49.64 -2.59 65.86
C GLU A 8 48.59 -1.44 65.90
N ALA A 9 48.56 -0.74 64.75
CA ALA A 9 47.41 -0.42 63.87
C ALA A 9 46.35 0.68 64.21
N VAL A 10 46.39 1.72 63.37
CA VAL A 10 45.31 2.41 62.59
C VAL A 10 43.92 2.64 63.24
N PRO A 11 43.35 3.85 63.08
CA PRO A 11 41.96 4.01 62.61
C PRO A 11 41.95 4.84 61.30
N ALA A 12 41.36 4.44 60.16
CA ALA A 12 40.08 3.82 59.82
C ALA A 12 38.85 4.72 60.08
N GLY A 13 38.18 5.10 58.99
CA GLY A 13 36.87 5.77 58.93
C GLY A 13 36.92 7.10 58.18
N GLN A 14 37.08 7.15 56.85
CA GLN A 14 36.02 6.94 55.84
C GLN A 14 34.71 7.68 56.14
N GLU A 15 34.71 8.98 55.85
CA GLU A 15 33.52 9.79 55.61
C GLU A 15 32.94 9.42 54.24
N ASN A 16 32.17 8.32 54.17
CA ASN A 16 31.30 8.07 53.04
C ASN A 16 30.03 8.91 53.22
N ALA A 17 30.08 10.16 52.77
CA ALA A 17 28.87 10.94 52.49
C ALA A 17 28.11 10.23 51.36
N ALA A 18 27.11 9.44 51.74
CA ALA A 18 26.15 8.88 50.82
C ALA A 18 25.50 10.04 50.03
N ALA A 19 25.85 10.16 48.75
CA ALA A 19 25.14 11.01 47.82
C ALA A 19 23.69 10.51 47.76
N ALA A 20 22.80 11.19 48.48
CA ALA A 20 21.37 10.91 48.44
C ALA A 20 20.88 11.16 47.01
N ALA A 21 20.63 10.08 46.27
CA ALA A 21 19.92 10.15 45.00
C ALA A 21 18.54 10.76 45.26
N LYS A 22 18.33 12.01 44.82
CA LYS A 22 17.01 12.65 44.82
C LYS A 22 16.06 11.73 44.08
N LYS A 23 15.01 11.24 44.77
CA LYS A 23 13.93 10.50 44.12
C LYS A 23 13.31 11.40 43.05
N PRO A 24 13.15 10.92 41.80
CA PRO A 24 12.54 11.72 40.76
C PRO A 24 11.13 12.13 41.18
N ASP A 25 10.81 13.41 41.01
CA ASP A 25 9.47 13.94 41.27
C ASP A 25 8.52 13.27 40.28
N ALA A 26 7.52 12.53 40.75
CA ALA A 26 6.57 11.85 39.88
C ALA A 26 5.97 12.83 38.84
N LYS A 27 5.81 14.12 39.18
CA LYS A 27 5.33 15.13 38.25
C LYS A 27 6.32 15.47 37.12
N SER A 28 7.63 15.35 37.30
CA SER A 28 8.60 15.50 36.21
C SER A 28 8.55 14.28 35.28
N GLU A 29 8.47 13.08 35.85
CA GLU A 29 8.38 11.83 35.08
C GLU A 29 7.13 11.82 34.16
N TRP A 30 5.97 12.23 34.66
CA TRP A 30 4.75 12.33 33.84
C TRP A 30 4.85 13.41 32.74
N ARG A 31 5.58 14.50 33.01
CA ARG A 31 5.81 15.57 32.00
C ARG A 31 6.79 15.11 30.94
N ASP A 32 7.85 14.41 31.33
CA ASP A 32 8.86 13.88 30.42
C ASP A 32 8.28 12.77 29.54
N LEU A 33 7.46 11.88 30.12
CA LEU A 33 6.68 10.90 29.36
C LEU A 33 5.71 11.57 28.39
N GLY A 34 4.94 12.56 28.85
CA GLY A 34 4.02 13.31 27.99
C GLY A 34 4.73 14.02 26.83
N LEU A 35 5.87 14.64 27.11
CA LEU A 35 6.69 15.31 26.10
C LEU A 35 7.29 14.31 25.10
N PHE A 36 7.75 13.15 25.57
CA PHE A 36 8.22 12.06 24.72
C PHE A 36 7.12 11.56 23.78
N LEU A 37 5.94 11.28 24.32
CA LEU A 37 4.79 10.82 23.53
C LEU A 37 4.34 11.87 22.51
N LEU A 38 4.34 13.15 22.87
CA LEU A 38 4.03 14.25 21.94
C LEU A 38 5.06 14.32 20.80
N LYS A 39 6.36 14.25 21.11
CA LYS A 39 7.42 14.23 20.10
C LYS A 39 7.30 13.02 19.18
N LEU A 40 7.05 11.84 19.75
CA LEU A 40 6.84 10.61 18.98
C LEU A 40 5.62 10.75 18.05
N ALA A 41 4.50 11.24 18.57
CA ALA A 41 3.29 11.47 17.78
C ALA A 41 3.53 12.47 16.64
N ALA A 42 4.27 13.56 16.89
CA ALA A 42 4.64 14.53 15.87
C ALA A 42 5.54 13.91 14.78
N ILE A 43 6.55 13.12 15.16
CA ILE A 43 7.40 12.41 14.20
C ILE A 43 6.58 11.44 13.37
N VAL A 44 5.75 10.61 14.00
CA VAL A 44 4.87 9.65 13.30
C VAL A 44 3.91 10.39 12.36
N PHE A 45 3.34 11.51 12.80
CA PHE A 45 2.47 12.34 11.97
C PHE A 45 3.20 12.84 10.73
N VAL A 46 4.40 13.41 10.88
CA VAL A 46 5.20 13.93 9.76
C VAL A 46 5.58 12.81 8.79
N VAL A 47 6.10 11.69 9.31
CA VAL A 47 6.51 10.55 8.47
C VAL A 47 5.32 10.00 7.67
N ARG A 48 4.18 9.76 8.33
CA ARG A 48 2.98 9.19 7.68
C ARG A 48 2.31 10.16 6.72
N SER A 49 2.45 11.46 6.95
CA SER A 49 1.87 12.50 6.10
C SER A 49 2.70 12.76 4.85
N PHE A 50 4.03 12.83 4.99
CA PHE A 50 4.89 13.41 3.96
C PHE A 50 5.90 12.44 3.34
N ILE A 51 6.21 11.33 4.01
CA ILE A 51 7.24 10.39 3.57
C ILE A 51 6.57 9.11 3.05
N PHE A 52 6.21 8.18 3.93
CA PHE A 52 5.55 6.94 3.53
C PHE A 52 4.42 6.57 4.49
N SER A 53 3.41 5.90 3.96
CA SER A 53 2.36 5.26 4.78
C SER A 53 2.39 3.76 4.57
N PRO A 54 2.30 2.96 5.65
CA PRO A 54 2.04 1.53 5.50
C PRO A 54 0.61 1.33 4.98
N PHE A 55 0.45 0.31 4.14
CA PHE A 55 -0.82 -0.09 3.55
C PHE A 55 -0.88 -1.61 3.45
N SER A 56 -2.03 -2.20 3.73
CA SER A 56 -2.27 -3.64 3.58
C SER A 56 -3.22 -3.90 2.43
N ILE A 57 -2.92 -4.85 1.56
CA ILE A 57 -3.75 -5.19 0.39
C ILE A 57 -4.99 -5.98 0.82
N PRO A 58 -6.22 -5.44 0.66
CA PRO A 58 -7.42 -6.08 1.16
C PRO A 58 -8.12 -6.96 0.10
N SER A 59 -7.71 -6.89 -1.17
CA SER A 59 -8.42 -7.49 -2.30
C SER A 59 -7.50 -8.10 -3.34
N GLU A 60 -8.04 -9.00 -4.16
CA GLU A 60 -7.35 -9.69 -5.26
C GLU A 60 -7.27 -8.90 -6.57
N SER A 61 -7.78 -7.67 -6.61
CA SER A 61 -7.89 -6.91 -7.87
C SER A 61 -6.55 -6.56 -8.53
N MET A 62 -5.45 -6.68 -7.79
CA MET A 62 -4.09 -6.46 -8.27
C MET A 62 -3.24 -7.74 -8.34
N LEU A 63 -3.86 -8.93 -8.24
CA LEU A 63 -3.20 -10.18 -8.61
C LEU A 63 -2.76 -10.15 -10.08
N PRO A 64 -1.65 -10.81 -10.46
CA PRO A 64 -0.80 -11.64 -9.60
C PRO A 64 0.27 -10.84 -8.84
N ARG A 65 0.36 -9.53 -9.07
CA ARG A 65 1.47 -8.70 -8.58
C ARG A 65 1.40 -8.42 -7.08
N LEU A 66 0.19 -8.21 -6.55
CA LEU A 66 -0.05 -7.88 -5.14
C LEU A 66 -1.02 -8.90 -4.56
N LEU A 67 -0.56 -9.66 -3.58
CA LEU A 67 -1.34 -10.71 -2.92
C LEU A 67 -2.19 -10.13 -1.80
N ILE A 68 -3.30 -10.79 -1.49
CA ILE A 68 -4.15 -10.44 -0.36
C ILE A 68 -3.34 -10.61 0.93
N GLY A 69 -3.27 -9.54 1.73
CA GLY A 69 -2.50 -9.51 2.98
C GLY A 69 -1.08 -8.96 2.84
N ASP A 70 -0.62 -8.63 1.63
CA ASP A 70 0.67 -7.96 1.46
C ASP A 70 0.69 -6.60 2.18
N TYR A 71 1.84 -6.28 2.79
CA TYR A 71 2.11 -4.97 3.39
C TYR A 71 3.07 -4.18 2.51
N LEU A 72 2.67 -2.95 2.17
CA LEU A 72 3.41 -2.05 1.30
C LEU A 72 3.70 -0.73 2.02
N PHE A 73 4.83 -0.12 1.68
CA PHE A 73 5.08 1.29 1.99
C PHE A 73 4.80 2.13 0.73
N ILE A 74 3.86 3.04 0.84
CA ILE A 74 3.47 3.95 -0.26
C ILE A 74 4.16 5.28 -0.04
N THR A 75 4.90 5.76 -1.04
CA THR A 75 5.51 7.08 -1.04
C THR A 75 4.44 8.17 -1.19
N LYS A 76 4.53 9.23 -0.37
CA LYS A 76 3.51 10.29 -0.32
C LYS A 76 3.77 11.46 -1.26
N TRP A 77 4.98 11.59 -1.81
CA TRP A 77 5.42 12.79 -2.54
C TRP A 77 5.32 12.68 -4.07
N ASN A 78 5.32 11.47 -4.65
CA ASN A 78 5.47 11.26 -6.09
C ASN A 78 4.41 11.99 -6.94
N TYR A 79 3.18 12.11 -6.44
CA TYR A 79 2.06 12.73 -7.15
C TYR A 79 1.53 13.97 -6.43
N GLY A 80 2.35 14.57 -5.56
CA GLY A 80 1.99 15.73 -4.75
C GLY A 80 1.17 15.38 -3.51
N TYR A 81 1.00 16.39 -2.65
CA TYR A 81 0.27 16.27 -1.40
C TYR A 81 -1.13 16.84 -1.54
N SER A 82 -2.12 16.12 -1.02
CA SER A 82 -3.50 16.58 -0.92
C SER A 82 -3.98 16.45 0.53
N ARG A 83 -5.23 16.82 0.79
CA ARG A 83 -5.88 16.52 2.09
C ARG A 83 -5.71 15.06 2.51
N HIS A 84 -5.74 14.12 1.56
CA HIS A 84 -5.61 12.67 1.82
C HIS A 84 -4.19 12.22 2.17
N SER A 85 -3.20 13.10 2.02
CA SER A 85 -1.85 12.84 2.54
C SER A 85 -1.85 12.86 4.06
N LEU A 86 -2.68 13.71 4.68
CA LEU A 86 -2.77 13.88 6.13
C LEU A 86 -3.64 12.78 6.78
N PRO A 87 -3.29 12.35 8.01
CA PRO A 87 -4.16 11.53 8.84
C PRO A 87 -5.58 12.10 8.90
N TRP A 88 -6.60 11.24 8.77
CA TRP A 88 -8.02 11.61 8.74
C TRP A 88 -8.45 12.55 7.60
N SER A 89 -7.63 12.70 6.55
CA SER A 89 -7.92 13.59 5.43
C SER A 89 -8.20 15.05 5.85
N LEU A 90 -7.46 15.54 6.85
CA LEU A 90 -7.63 16.89 7.38
C LEU A 90 -7.63 17.95 6.27
N PRO A 91 -8.59 18.90 6.25
CA PRO A 91 -8.74 19.87 5.17
C PRO A 91 -7.74 21.04 5.28
N LEU A 92 -6.45 20.75 5.51
CA LEU A 92 -5.39 21.76 5.68
C LEU A 92 -4.62 22.06 4.40
N ILE A 93 -4.70 21.17 3.41
CA ILE A 93 -4.04 21.33 2.11
C ILE A 93 -5.13 21.59 1.06
N PRO A 94 -5.23 22.82 0.51
CA PRO A 94 -6.19 23.11 -0.55
C PRO A 94 -5.74 22.45 -1.85
N GLY A 95 -6.60 21.60 -2.42
CA GLY A 95 -6.32 20.90 -3.68
C GLY A 95 -5.14 19.93 -3.56
N ARG A 96 -4.17 20.08 -4.48
CA ARG A 96 -2.96 19.26 -4.54
C ARG A 96 -1.74 20.14 -4.79
N ILE A 97 -0.80 20.14 -3.84
CA ILE A 97 0.46 20.90 -3.93
C ILE A 97 1.58 20.01 -4.44
N PHE A 98 2.54 20.57 -5.18
CA PHE A 98 3.61 19.82 -5.85
C PHE A 98 3.07 18.66 -6.71
N ALA A 99 1.95 18.91 -7.38
CA ALA A 99 1.26 17.90 -8.18
C ALA A 99 2.11 17.46 -9.38
N SER A 100 2.22 16.15 -9.55
CA SER A 100 2.70 15.52 -10.78
C SER A 100 1.65 14.50 -11.21
N ASP A 101 1.37 14.46 -12.51
CA ASP A 101 0.45 13.46 -13.07
C ASP A 101 1.14 12.08 -13.10
N PRO A 102 0.39 11.00 -12.83
CA PRO A 102 0.96 9.67 -12.89
C PRO A 102 1.25 9.26 -14.32
N ALA A 103 2.31 8.50 -14.51
CA ALA A 103 2.67 7.99 -15.82
C ALA A 103 1.86 6.74 -16.14
N ARG A 104 1.68 6.49 -17.44
CA ARG A 104 1.06 5.25 -17.93
C ARG A 104 1.81 4.04 -17.36
N GLY A 105 1.06 3.08 -16.85
CA GLY A 105 1.55 1.86 -16.21
C GLY A 105 1.95 2.01 -14.74
N ASP A 106 1.87 3.20 -14.15
CA ASP A 106 2.08 3.37 -12.70
C ASP A 106 0.97 2.65 -11.91
N VAL A 107 1.30 2.16 -10.72
CA VAL A 107 0.33 1.61 -9.76
C VAL A 107 0.13 2.67 -8.68
N VAL A 108 -1.10 3.14 -8.56
CA VAL A 108 -1.44 4.29 -7.71
C VAL A 108 -2.44 3.89 -6.65
N VAL A 109 -2.32 4.53 -5.47
CA VAL A 109 -3.31 4.42 -4.40
C VAL A 109 -4.10 5.72 -4.35
N PHE A 110 -5.43 5.61 -4.36
CA PHE A 110 -6.34 6.74 -4.43
C PHE A 110 -7.61 6.47 -3.63
N LYS A 111 -8.32 7.53 -3.27
CA LYS A 111 -9.67 7.42 -2.72
C LYS A 111 -10.67 7.25 -3.85
N ALA A 112 -11.38 6.12 -3.85
CA ALA A 112 -12.37 5.84 -4.89
C ALA A 112 -13.70 6.57 -4.59
N PRO A 113 -14.29 7.24 -5.60
CA PRO A 113 -15.67 7.72 -5.53
C PRO A 113 -16.66 6.56 -5.32
N PRO A 114 -17.87 6.76 -4.76
CA PRO A 114 -18.44 8.01 -4.24
C PRO A 114 -17.98 8.41 -2.85
N ALA A 115 -17.62 7.42 -2.02
CA ALA A 115 -17.56 7.62 -0.58
C ALA A 115 -16.21 8.19 -0.11
N ASP A 116 -15.17 8.23 -0.96
CA ASP A 116 -13.80 8.68 -0.66
C ASP A 116 -13.15 8.06 0.60
N ASN A 117 -13.77 7.03 1.16
CA ASN A 117 -13.41 6.49 2.47
C ASN A 117 -12.45 5.31 2.37
N THR A 118 -12.44 4.61 1.24
CA THR A 118 -11.59 3.43 1.02
C THR A 118 -10.45 3.75 0.07
N ASP A 119 -9.24 3.36 0.45
CA ASP A 119 -8.07 3.42 -0.43
C ASP A 119 -8.10 2.26 -1.42
N TRP A 120 -8.03 2.58 -2.70
CA TRP A 120 -8.00 1.63 -3.81
C TRP A 120 -6.64 1.66 -4.45
N ILE A 121 -6.19 0.49 -4.92
CA ILE A 121 -4.93 0.35 -5.65
C ILE A 121 -5.22 -0.19 -7.04
N LYS A 122 -4.81 0.55 -8.07
CA LYS A 122 -5.05 0.23 -9.48
C LYS A 122 -3.88 0.69 -10.35
N ARG A 123 -3.82 0.17 -11.58
CA ARG A 123 -2.85 0.59 -12.58
C ARG A 123 -3.41 1.67 -13.49
N VAL A 124 -2.60 2.68 -13.77
CA VAL A 124 -2.89 3.74 -14.75
C VAL A 124 -2.79 3.17 -16.16
N ILE A 125 -3.93 3.07 -16.85
CA ILE A 125 -4.00 2.57 -18.24
C ILE A 125 -4.18 3.70 -19.23
N GLY A 126 -5.12 4.62 -18.97
CA GLY A 126 -5.42 5.78 -19.82
C GLY A 126 -5.01 7.09 -19.16
N LEU A 127 -4.46 8.00 -19.94
CA LEU A 127 -4.09 9.37 -19.59
C LEU A 127 -5.08 10.36 -20.22
N PRO A 128 -5.13 11.63 -19.78
CA PRO A 128 -6.00 12.64 -20.38
C PRO A 128 -5.93 12.66 -21.92
N GLY A 129 -7.09 12.60 -22.57
CA GLY A 129 -7.23 12.59 -24.03
C GLY A 129 -7.15 11.21 -24.69
N ASP A 130 -6.75 10.17 -23.97
CA ASP A 130 -6.75 8.81 -24.54
C ASP A 130 -8.16 8.27 -24.75
N THR A 131 -8.27 7.31 -25.68
CA THR A 131 -9.42 6.41 -25.79
C THR A 131 -9.05 5.01 -25.29
N VAL A 132 -9.91 4.43 -24.46
CA VAL A 132 -9.73 3.10 -23.87
C VAL A 132 -10.96 2.26 -24.16
N GLN A 133 -10.76 1.01 -24.57
CA GLN A 133 -11.84 0.05 -24.82
C GLN A 133 -11.35 -1.37 -24.54
N MET A 134 -12.24 -2.24 -24.04
CA MET A 134 -12.06 -3.68 -24.10
C MET A 134 -12.84 -4.24 -25.30
N VAL A 135 -12.20 -5.09 -26.09
CA VAL A 135 -12.82 -5.81 -27.22
C VAL A 135 -12.46 -7.28 -27.11
N GLN A 136 -13.43 -8.14 -26.83
CA GLN A 136 -13.23 -9.58 -26.65
C GLN A 136 -12.08 -9.92 -25.68
N GLY A 137 -11.98 -9.18 -24.58
CA GLY A 137 -10.95 -9.36 -23.53
C GLY A 137 -9.58 -8.78 -23.89
N GLN A 138 -9.46 -8.11 -25.04
CA GLN A 138 -8.27 -7.40 -25.47
C GLN A 138 -8.38 -5.91 -25.14
N LEU A 139 -7.43 -5.38 -24.38
CA LEU A 139 -7.28 -3.94 -24.16
C LEU A 139 -6.90 -3.25 -25.47
N VAL A 140 -7.70 -2.26 -25.87
CA VAL A 140 -7.46 -1.36 -27.00
C VAL A 140 -7.26 0.05 -26.46
N LEU A 141 -6.12 0.64 -26.79
CA LEU A 141 -5.72 1.99 -26.34
C LEU A 141 -5.43 2.85 -27.56
N ASN A 142 -6.12 3.98 -27.70
CA ASN A 142 -6.00 4.90 -28.84
C ASN A 142 -6.18 4.18 -30.19
N GLY A 143 -7.15 3.26 -30.26
CA GLY A 143 -7.44 2.44 -31.45
C GLY A 143 -6.43 1.32 -31.73
N LYS A 144 -5.40 1.15 -30.88
CA LYS A 144 -4.39 0.09 -31.03
C LYS A 144 -4.56 -0.97 -29.96
N ALA A 145 -4.67 -2.23 -30.37
CA ALA A 145 -4.65 -3.35 -29.45
C ALA A 145 -3.32 -3.43 -28.70
N ILE A 146 -3.38 -3.51 -27.38
CA ILE A 146 -2.22 -3.71 -26.50
C ILE A 146 -1.79 -5.18 -26.62
N PRO A 147 -0.52 -5.48 -26.94
CA PRO A 147 -0.07 -6.88 -27.01
C PRO A 147 -0.38 -7.63 -25.71
N LYS A 148 -1.11 -8.73 -25.81
CA LYS A 148 -1.47 -9.63 -24.71
C LYS A 148 -1.01 -11.04 -25.06
N GLN A 149 0.00 -11.54 -24.34
CA GLN A 149 0.59 -12.85 -24.58
C GLN A 149 0.30 -13.79 -23.42
N GLN A 150 -0.24 -14.98 -23.68
CA GLN A 150 -0.40 -15.99 -22.63
C GLN A 150 0.98 -16.42 -22.13
N VAL A 151 1.11 -16.47 -20.80
CA VAL A 151 2.29 -17.00 -20.10
C VAL A 151 1.84 -18.15 -19.19
N ALA A 152 2.78 -18.76 -18.46
CA ALA A 152 2.44 -19.81 -17.51
C ALA A 152 1.36 -19.32 -16.53
N ASP A 153 0.35 -20.15 -16.29
CA ASP A 153 -0.76 -19.84 -15.39
C ASP A 153 -0.27 -19.39 -14.01
N PHE A 154 -1.08 -18.58 -13.35
CA PHE A 154 -0.85 -18.16 -11.98
C PHE A 154 -1.46 -19.19 -11.03
N GLU A 155 -0.63 -19.79 -10.18
CA GLU A 155 -1.09 -20.74 -9.17
C GLU A 155 -1.12 -20.07 -7.80
N LEU A 156 -2.32 -19.97 -7.21
CA LEU A 156 -2.55 -19.39 -5.90
C LEU A 156 -3.15 -20.43 -4.96
N PRO A 157 -2.46 -20.84 -3.87
CA PRO A 157 -3.04 -21.78 -2.92
C PRO A 157 -4.28 -21.19 -2.23
N ILE A 158 -5.23 -22.07 -1.90
CA ILE A 158 -6.36 -21.69 -1.05
C ILE A 158 -5.85 -21.43 0.36
N THR A 159 -6.10 -20.23 0.88
CA THR A 159 -5.66 -19.78 2.20
C THR A 159 -6.81 -19.10 2.94
N PRO A 160 -6.69 -18.85 4.26
CA PRO A 160 -7.71 -18.06 4.97
C PRO A 160 -7.97 -16.68 4.33
N ASN A 161 -6.97 -16.10 3.68
CA ASN A 161 -7.06 -14.81 2.99
C ASN A 161 -7.57 -14.92 1.54
N PHE A 162 -7.52 -16.11 0.93
CA PHE A 162 -7.99 -16.36 -0.44
C PHE A 162 -8.76 -17.69 -0.48
N GLN A 163 -10.07 -17.59 -0.33
CA GLN A 163 -10.98 -18.75 -0.29
C GLN A 163 -11.85 -18.88 -1.53
N LYS A 164 -11.95 -17.81 -2.34
CA LYS A 164 -12.87 -17.71 -3.47
C LYS A 164 -12.14 -17.98 -4.78
N CYS A 165 -11.97 -19.25 -5.10
CA CYS A 165 -11.58 -19.68 -6.45
C CYS A 165 -12.82 -20.18 -7.19
N GLU A 166 -12.99 -19.78 -8.44
CA GLU A 166 -14.03 -20.38 -9.28
C GLU A 166 -13.71 -21.84 -9.56
N ALA A 167 -14.74 -22.70 -9.55
CA ALA A 167 -14.60 -24.15 -9.61
C ALA A 167 -13.80 -24.63 -10.84
N ASN A 168 -13.91 -23.92 -11.96
CA ASN A 168 -13.22 -24.25 -13.21
C ASN A 168 -11.69 -24.06 -13.14
N PHE A 169 -11.22 -23.23 -12.20
CA PHE A 169 -9.79 -22.96 -11.98
C PHE A 169 -9.24 -23.68 -10.74
N LEU A 170 -10.09 -24.39 -9.99
CA LEU A 170 -9.68 -25.12 -8.81
C LEU A 170 -9.06 -26.47 -9.21
N THR A 171 -7.79 -26.67 -8.85
CA THR A 171 -7.06 -27.91 -9.10
C THR A 171 -6.45 -28.46 -7.82
N ALA A 172 -6.22 -29.78 -7.78
CA ALA A 172 -5.43 -30.39 -6.72
C ALA A 172 -3.95 -29.98 -6.87
N GLY A 173 -3.34 -29.55 -5.77
CA GLY A 173 -1.90 -29.28 -5.66
C GLY A 173 -1.25 -30.16 -4.59
N PRO A 174 0.08 -30.14 -4.48
CA PRO A 174 0.82 -31.01 -3.55
C PRO A 174 0.46 -30.81 -2.07
N ASN A 175 0.08 -29.58 -1.70
CA ASN A 175 -0.18 -29.16 -0.33
C ASN A 175 -1.65 -28.76 -0.09
N GLY A 176 -2.56 -29.24 -0.94
CA GLY A 176 -3.98 -28.87 -0.92
C GLY A 176 -4.44 -28.27 -2.23
N ALA A 177 -5.69 -27.78 -2.25
CA ALA A 177 -6.26 -27.18 -3.44
C ALA A 177 -5.57 -25.85 -3.81
N VAL A 178 -5.35 -25.63 -5.10
CA VAL A 178 -4.78 -24.40 -5.65
C VAL A 178 -5.69 -23.87 -6.75
N CYS A 179 -5.76 -22.55 -6.88
CA CYS A 179 -6.44 -21.87 -7.97
C CYS A 179 -5.42 -21.64 -9.09
N ARG A 180 -5.58 -22.30 -10.23
CA ARG A 180 -4.75 -22.13 -11.42
C ARG A 180 -5.49 -21.23 -12.41
N ILE A 181 -5.10 -19.96 -12.44
CA ILE A 181 -5.77 -18.90 -13.19
C ILE A 181 -4.95 -18.56 -14.44
N PRO A 182 -5.56 -18.44 -15.63
CA PRO A 182 -4.84 -18.02 -16.82
C PRO A 182 -4.18 -16.66 -16.62
N ARG A 183 -2.90 -16.58 -17.00
CA ARG A 183 -2.09 -15.37 -16.86
C ARG A 183 -1.58 -14.91 -18.21
N PHE A 184 -1.64 -13.61 -18.42
CA PHE A 184 -1.20 -12.98 -19.65
C PHE A 184 -0.21 -11.85 -19.34
N ARG A 185 0.74 -11.61 -20.23
CA ARG A 185 1.60 -10.44 -20.18
C ARG A 185 1.09 -9.40 -21.15
N GLU A 186 0.80 -8.21 -20.63
CA GLU A 186 0.51 -7.04 -21.43
C GLU A 186 1.71 -6.11 -21.52
N THR A 187 1.85 -5.41 -22.65
CA THR A 187 2.91 -4.41 -22.86
C THR A 187 2.35 -3.11 -23.37
N LEU A 188 2.41 -2.06 -22.55
CA LEU A 188 1.89 -0.74 -22.88
C LEU A 188 2.79 -0.02 -23.91
N PRO A 189 2.29 1.03 -24.59
CA PRO A 189 3.05 1.72 -25.64
C PRO A 189 4.38 2.34 -25.18
N ASN A 190 4.53 2.61 -23.88
CA ASN A 190 5.77 3.10 -23.28
C ASN A 190 6.78 1.97 -22.93
N GLY A 191 6.51 0.73 -23.35
CA GLY A 191 7.38 -0.43 -23.11
C GLY A 191 7.25 -1.05 -21.73
N LYS A 192 6.42 -0.50 -20.82
CA LYS A 192 6.15 -1.15 -19.53
C LYS A 192 5.31 -2.41 -19.76
N SER A 193 5.77 -3.53 -19.22
CA SER A 193 5.04 -4.80 -19.21
C SER A 193 4.65 -5.22 -17.81
N TYR A 194 3.50 -5.87 -17.68
CA TYR A 194 3.01 -6.46 -16.43
C TYR A 194 2.15 -7.67 -16.74
N ASP A 195 1.98 -8.52 -15.73
CA ASP A 195 1.13 -9.69 -15.83
C ASP A 195 -0.29 -9.32 -15.39
N VAL A 196 -1.28 -9.87 -16.09
CA VAL A 196 -2.71 -9.72 -15.81
C VAL A 196 -3.36 -11.09 -15.71
N LEU A 197 -4.45 -11.18 -14.95
CA LEU A 197 -5.31 -12.35 -14.93
C LEU A 197 -6.57 -12.08 -15.74
N ASP A 198 -6.99 -13.07 -16.51
CA ASP A 198 -8.21 -13.07 -17.31
C ASP A 198 -8.77 -14.49 -17.25
N LEU A 199 -10.00 -14.60 -16.76
CA LEU A 199 -10.71 -15.82 -16.43
C LEU A 199 -11.64 -16.26 -17.58
N GLY A 200 -11.42 -15.73 -18.79
CA GLY A 200 -12.23 -15.99 -19.98
C GLY A 200 -13.42 -15.04 -20.10
N PRO A 201 -14.37 -15.34 -21.01
CA PRO A 201 -15.39 -14.37 -21.43
C PRO A 201 -16.27 -13.85 -20.28
N ARG A 202 -16.30 -12.53 -20.11
CA ARG A 202 -17.13 -11.79 -19.14
C ARG A 202 -17.81 -10.57 -19.78
N PRO A 203 -18.84 -10.00 -19.14
CA PRO A 203 -19.47 -8.77 -19.63
C PRO A 203 -18.51 -7.59 -19.79
N GLN A 204 -17.49 -7.47 -18.93
CA GLN A 204 -16.49 -6.39 -19.01
C GLN A 204 -15.42 -6.55 -20.09
N ASP A 205 -15.48 -7.64 -20.87
CA ASP A 205 -14.54 -7.90 -21.98
C ASP A 205 -14.88 -7.14 -23.26
N ASP A 206 -16.10 -6.63 -23.34
CA ASP A 206 -16.60 -5.81 -24.44
C ASP A 206 -17.22 -4.54 -23.87
N THR A 207 -16.48 -3.43 -23.95
CA THR A 207 -16.94 -2.14 -23.43
C THR A 207 -17.23 -1.16 -24.55
N GLN A 208 -17.97 -0.11 -24.21
CA GLN A 208 -17.95 1.12 -25.00
C GLN A 208 -16.54 1.73 -25.03
N ILE A 209 -16.32 2.67 -25.94
CA ILE A 209 -15.11 3.48 -25.95
C ILE A 209 -15.23 4.53 -24.84
N PHE A 210 -14.24 4.57 -23.95
CA PHE A 210 -14.09 5.61 -22.94
C PHE A 210 -13.08 6.65 -23.43
N THR A 211 -13.44 7.93 -23.43
CA THR A 211 -12.50 9.04 -23.61
C THR A 211 -12.11 9.59 -22.25
N VAL A 212 -10.82 9.61 -21.95
CA VAL A 212 -10.32 10.08 -20.65
C VAL A 212 -10.37 11.62 -20.59
N PRO A 213 -11.15 12.23 -19.69
CA PRO A 213 -11.25 13.68 -19.61
C PRO A 213 -9.94 14.34 -19.15
N ALA A 214 -9.81 15.66 -19.38
CA ALA A 214 -8.76 16.45 -18.78
C ALA A 214 -8.78 16.32 -17.23
N GLY A 215 -7.59 16.20 -16.63
CA GLY A 215 -7.44 16.03 -15.17
C GLY A 215 -7.86 14.66 -14.62
N HIS A 216 -8.17 13.69 -15.47
CA HIS A 216 -8.56 12.34 -15.09
C HIS A 216 -7.61 11.28 -15.66
N VAL A 217 -7.62 10.09 -15.06
CA VAL A 217 -6.91 8.92 -15.56
C VAL A 217 -7.85 7.73 -15.58
N PHE A 218 -7.64 6.80 -16.51
CA PHE A 218 -8.38 5.54 -16.56
C PHE A 218 -7.58 4.46 -15.84
N LEU A 219 -8.17 3.89 -14.80
CA LEU A 219 -7.52 2.93 -13.91
C LEU A 219 -8.10 1.53 -14.11
N MET A 220 -7.25 0.51 -14.12
CA MET A 220 -7.68 -0.89 -14.18
C MET A 220 -6.92 -1.74 -13.17
N GLY A 221 -7.58 -2.79 -12.67
CA GLY A 221 -6.90 -3.85 -11.93
C GLY A 221 -6.08 -4.74 -12.85
N ASP A 222 -5.05 -5.37 -12.28
CA ASP A 222 -4.26 -6.39 -12.99
C ASP A 222 -5.04 -7.71 -13.06
N ASN A 223 -5.91 -7.99 -12.08
CA ASN A 223 -6.88 -9.10 -12.15
C ASN A 223 -8.16 -8.60 -12.85
N ARG A 224 -8.25 -8.80 -14.17
CA ARG A 224 -9.22 -8.10 -15.02
C ARG A 224 -10.65 -8.46 -14.72
N ASP A 225 -10.92 -9.67 -14.26
CA ASP A 225 -12.30 -10.10 -14.01
C ASP A 225 -12.74 -9.95 -12.56
N ASN A 226 -11.79 -9.80 -11.64
CA ASN A 226 -12.07 -9.56 -10.22
C ASN A 226 -11.59 -8.18 -9.77
N SER A 227 -11.77 -7.18 -10.64
CA SER A 227 -11.47 -5.79 -10.37
C SER A 227 -12.61 -4.88 -10.77
N THR A 228 -13.30 -4.30 -9.78
CA THR A 228 -14.08 -3.08 -9.99
C THR A 228 -13.10 -1.92 -10.17
N ASP A 229 -13.21 -1.22 -11.30
CA ASP A 229 -12.31 -0.16 -11.76
C ASP A 229 -13.01 0.71 -12.83
N SER A 230 -12.27 1.55 -13.56
CA SER A 230 -12.84 2.56 -14.45
C SER A 230 -13.69 2.03 -15.61
N ARG A 231 -13.72 0.70 -15.84
CA ARG A 231 -14.65 0.06 -16.79
C ARG A 231 -16.10 0.07 -16.31
N PHE A 232 -16.32 0.19 -15.00
CA PHE A 232 -17.62 0.09 -14.36
C PHE A 232 -18.22 1.46 -14.10
N SER A 233 -19.54 1.54 -14.07
CA SER A 233 -20.24 2.77 -13.68
C SER A 233 -20.20 2.98 -12.18
N HIS A 234 -20.50 4.21 -11.76
CA HIS A 234 -20.64 4.54 -10.35
C HIS A 234 -21.67 3.68 -9.58
N ALA A 235 -22.76 3.28 -10.26
CA ALA A 235 -23.78 2.41 -9.68
C ALA A 235 -23.27 0.98 -9.42
N GLU A 236 -22.21 0.59 -10.13
CA GLU A 236 -21.51 -0.69 -9.98
C GLU A 236 -20.29 -0.57 -9.06
N ASN A 237 -20.13 0.58 -8.38
CA ASN A 237 -18.98 0.97 -7.57
C ASN A 237 -17.67 1.15 -8.36
N GLY A 238 -17.75 1.47 -9.66
CA GLY A 238 -16.62 1.85 -10.51
C GLY A 238 -16.17 3.30 -10.38
#